data_AF-A0A9D6J5Q2-F1
#
_entry.id   AF-A0A9D6J5Q2-F1
#
_cell.length_a   1.000
_cell.length_b   1.000
_cell.length_c   1.000
_cell.angle_alpha   90.00
_cell.angle_beta   90.00
_cell.angle_gamma   90.00
#
_symmetry.space_group_name_H-M   'P 1'
#
loop_
_entity.id
_entity.type
_entity.pdbx_description
1 polymer ?
#
loop_
_entity_poly.entity_id
_entity_poly.type
_entity_poly.pdbx_seq_one_letter_code
_entity_poly.pdbx_strand_id
1 'polypeptide(L)'
;MEDRNITCADCGKSFVFTVSEQQFYKERGFENEPRRCKNCRDSRRSGRGGNRGMGGQRKFHEVTCADCGKVTQVPFKPTGEKPVYCRDCFGKYKSDQGQERHRD
;
A
#
# COMPACT_ATOMS: atom_id res chain seq x y z
N MET A 1 20.93 -20.40 18.50
CA MET A 1 21.10 -19.23 17.62
C MET A 1 21.41 -18.07 18.54
N GLU A 2 22.30 -17.16 18.15
CA GLU A 2 22.80 -16.08 19.00
C GLU A 2 22.47 -14.72 18.37
N ASP A 3 22.51 -13.65 19.16
CA ASP A 3 22.33 -12.29 18.65
C ASP A 3 23.50 -11.93 17.74
N ARG A 4 23.20 -11.28 16.60
CA ARG A 4 24.22 -10.90 15.63
C ARG A 4 24.12 -9.44 15.27
N ASN A 5 25.25 -8.77 15.13
CA ASN A 5 25.30 -7.40 14.66
C ASN A 5 25.39 -7.36 13.13
N ILE A 6 24.49 -6.62 12.49
CA ILE A 6 24.45 -6.43 11.04
C ILE A 6 24.65 -4.95 10.71
N THR A 7 25.43 -4.66 9.67
CA THR A 7 25.64 -3.29 9.19
C THR A 7 24.50 -2.87 8.27
N CYS A 8 23.87 -1.74 8.57
CA CYS A 8 22.82 -1.18 7.72
C CYS A 8 23.40 -0.68 6.39
N ALA A 9 22.86 -1.17 5.26
CA ALA A 9 23.29 -0.76 3.92
C ALA A 9 22.99 0.71 3.58
N ASP A 10 22.09 1.37 4.31
CA ASP A 10 21.68 2.75 4.03
C ASP A 10 22.45 3.78 4.89
N CYS A 11 22.64 3.51 6.19
CA CYS A 11 23.28 4.46 7.11
C CYS A 11 24.62 4.01 7.70
N GLY A 12 25.09 2.79 7.36
CA GLY A 12 26.37 2.25 7.84
C GLY A 12 26.41 1.87 9.32
N LYS A 13 25.36 2.18 10.10
CA LYS A 13 25.29 1.83 11.52
C LYS A 13 25.06 0.33 11.71
N SER A 14 25.74 -0.26 12.69
CA SER A 14 25.43 -1.60 13.17
C SER A 14 24.11 -1.61 13.93
N PHE A 15 23.33 -2.68 13.78
CA PHE A 15 22.15 -2.95 14.57
C PHE A 15 22.09 -4.44 14.93
N VAL A 16 21.46 -4.74 16.06
CA VAL A 16 21.32 -6.12 16.55
C VAL A 16 20.18 -6.80 15.81
N PHE A 17 20.45 -7.99 15.30
CA PHE A 17 19.48 -8.95 14.80
C PHE A 17 19.34 -10.06 15.84
N THR A 18 18.32 -9.93 16.69
CA THR A 18 18.20 -10.78 17.89
C THR A 18 17.78 -12.20 17.52
N VAL A 19 17.94 -13.15 18.45
CA VAL A 19 17.45 -14.52 18.29
C VAL A 19 15.94 -14.56 17.99
N SER A 20 15.16 -13.73 18.67
CA SER A 20 13.72 -13.62 18.46
C SER A 20 13.36 -13.12 17.05
N GLU A 21 14.10 -12.14 16.52
CA GLU A 21 13.90 -11.66 15.15
C GLU A 21 14.31 -12.72 14.11
N GLN A 22 15.38 -13.47 14.38
CA GLN A 22 15.81 -14.58 13.53
C GLN A 22 14.76 -15.69 13.44
N GLN A 23 14.14 -16.05 14.57
CA GLN A 23 13.02 -17.00 14.61
C GLN A 23 11.82 -16.48 13.82
N PHE A 24 11.43 -15.23 14.03
CA PHE A 24 10.35 -14.59 13.28
C PHE A 24 10.61 -14.62 11.77
N TYR A 25 11.85 -14.37 11.34
CA TYR A 25 12.20 -14.41 9.92
C TYR A 25 12.06 -15.82 9.33
N LYS A 26 12.52 -16.84 10.05
CA LYS A 26 12.41 -18.25 9.63
C LYS A 26 10.95 -18.72 9.55
N GLU A 27 10.14 -18.43 10.55
CA GLU A 27 8.72 -18.82 10.58
C GLU A 27 7.92 -18.20 9.44
N ARG A 28 8.32 -17.00 9.00
CA ARG A 28 7.70 -16.30 7.87
C ARG A 28 8.26 -16.74 6.51
N GLY A 29 9.21 -17.67 6.48
CA GLY A 29 9.86 -18.13 5.24
C GLY A 29 10.82 -17.09 4.64
N PHE A 30 11.35 -16.16 5.44
CA PHE A 30 12.37 -15.23 4.98
C PHE A 30 13.75 -15.87 5.07
N GLU A 31 14.31 -16.23 3.92
CA GLU A 31 15.67 -16.80 3.80
C GLU A 31 16.76 -15.73 3.96
N ASN A 32 16.42 -14.46 3.73
CA ASN A 32 17.36 -13.35 3.71
C ASN A 32 17.31 -12.53 5.00
N GLU A 33 18.50 -12.13 5.45
CA GLU A 33 18.69 -11.32 6.64
C GLU A 33 18.32 -9.84 6.39
N PRO A 34 17.93 -9.10 7.45
CA PRO A 34 17.61 -7.69 7.30
C PRO A 34 18.83 -6.89 6.84
N ARG A 35 18.72 -6.22 5.69
CA ARG A 35 19.78 -5.34 5.17
C ARG A 35 19.75 -3.91 5.75
N ARG A 36 18.68 -3.54 6.46
CA ARG A 36 18.43 -2.19 6.96
C ARG A 36 17.96 -2.21 8.40
N CYS A 37 18.49 -1.27 9.19
CA CYS A 37 18.06 -1.04 10.55
C CYS A 37 16.62 -0.50 10.60
N LYS A 38 16.00 -0.59 11.78
CA LYS A 38 14.63 -0.14 12.03
C LYS A 38 14.40 1.31 11.59
N ASN A 39 15.29 2.23 11.96
CA ASN A 39 15.18 3.65 11.60
C ASN A 39 15.15 3.89 10.09
N CYS A 40 16.02 3.22 9.31
CA CYS A 40 16.03 3.36 7.85
C CYS A 40 14.79 2.71 7.20
N ARG A 41 14.30 1.60 7.77
CA ARG A 41 13.05 0.96 7.34
C ARG A 41 11.85 1.87 7.57
N ASP A 42 11.77 2.46 8.76
CA ASP A 42 10.71 3.38 9.17
C ASP A 42 10.77 4.67 8.37
N SER A 43 11.95 5.26 8.16
CA SER A 43 12.13 6.45 7.32
C SER A 43 11.63 6.22 5.89
N ARG A 44 11.94 5.07 5.27
CA ARG A 44 11.40 4.71 3.95
C ARG A 44 9.88 4.47 3.98
N ARG A 45 9.37 3.85 5.05
CA ARG A 45 7.93 3.63 5.24
C ARG A 45 7.20 4.97 5.37
N SER A 46 7.74 5.91 6.12
CA SER A 46 7.22 7.29 6.25
C SER A 46 7.34 8.05 4.94
N GLY A 47 8.42 7.87 4.18
CA GLY A 47 8.58 8.42 2.83
C GLY A 47 7.59 7.86 1.80
N ARG A 48 7.12 6.61 1.97
CA ARG A 48 6.07 6.00 1.12
C ARG A 48 4.66 6.06 1.73
N GLY A 49 4.53 6.42 3.00
CA GLY A 49 3.31 6.29 3.81
C GLY A 49 2.73 7.61 4.28
N GLY A 50 3.56 8.66 4.41
CA GLY A 50 3.11 10.02 4.70
C GLY A 50 2.50 10.72 3.50
N ASN A 51 2.52 10.09 2.31
CA ASN A 51 2.08 10.73 1.08
C ASN A 51 1.21 9.84 0.18
N ARG A 52 0.26 9.09 0.77
CA ARG A 52 -0.88 8.54 0.01
C ARG A 52 -1.90 9.61 -0.42
N GLY A 53 -1.56 10.91 -0.32
CA GLY A 53 -2.50 12.01 -0.54
C GLY A 53 -1.95 13.31 -1.15
N MET A 54 -0.66 13.46 -1.44
CA MET A 54 -0.08 14.79 -1.76
C MET A 54 1.20 14.72 -2.61
N GLY A 55 1.19 13.88 -3.66
CA GLY A 55 2.39 13.56 -4.48
C GLY A 55 2.25 13.91 -5.97
N GLY A 56 1.61 15.03 -6.29
CA GLY A 56 1.42 15.55 -7.64
C GLY A 56 0.14 16.38 -7.68
N GLN A 57 0.09 17.44 -8.50
CA GLN A 57 -1.17 18.12 -8.84
C GLN A 57 -2.07 17.11 -9.56
N ARG A 58 -2.78 16.26 -8.81
CA ARG A 58 -3.78 15.37 -9.38
C ARG A 58 -4.86 16.28 -9.95
N LYS A 59 -4.92 16.39 -11.28
CA LYS A 59 -6.03 17.03 -11.96
C LYS A 59 -7.25 16.15 -11.71
N PHE A 60 -8.18 16.67 -10.93
CA PHE A 60 -9.47 16.03 -10.74
C PHE A 60 -10.35 16.39 -11.93
N HIS A 61 -11.04 15.39 -12.47
CA HIS A 61 -12.03 15.57 -13.53
C HIS A 61 -13.42 15.46 -12.92
N GLU A 62 -14.25 16.47 -13.19
CA GLU A 62 -15.65 16.46 -12.82
C GLU A 62 -16.42 15.47 -13.70
N VAL A 63 -17.26 14.65 -13.08
CA VAL A 63 -18.07 13.62 -13.73
C VAL A 63 -19.39 13.41 -13.01
N THR A 64 -20.40 12.96 -13.75
CA THR A 64 -21.68 12.53 -13.18
C THR A 64 -21.63 11.04 -12.86
N CYS A 65 -22.01 10.66 -11.65
CA CYS A 65 -22.13 9.26 -11.24
C CYS A 65 -23.21 8.53 -12.06
N ALA A 66 -22.86 7.39 -12.65
CA ALA A 66 -23.76 6.59 -13.48
C ALA A 66 -24.92 5.95 -12.69
N ASP A 67 -24.79 5.80 -11.37
CA ASP A 67 -25.80 5.16 -10.51
C ASP A 67 -26.74 6.18 -9.85
N CYS A 68 -26.17 7.17 -9.16
CA CYS A 68 -26.97 8.14 -8.39
C CYS A 68 -27.11 9.53 -9.02
N GLY A 69 -26.50 9.77 -10.18
CA GLY A 69 -26.59 11.06 -10.90
C GLY A 69 -25.87 12.23 -10.24
N LYS A 70 -25.20 12.04 -9.10
CA LYS A 70 -24.47 13.11 -8.41
C LYS A 70 -23.16 13.44 -9.12
N VAL A 71 -22.82 14.72 -9.16
CA VAL A 71 -21.52 15.19 -9.63
C VAL A 71 -20.44 14.81 -8.61
N THR A 72 -19.35 14.21 -9.07
CA THR A 72 -18.21 13.77 -8.28
C THR A 72 -16.91 14.08 -9.01
N GLN A 73 -15.79 14.02 -8.29
CA GLN A 73 -14.46 14.22 -8.86
C GLN A 73 -13.68 12.91 -8.88
N VAL A 74 -13.00 12.63 -9.99
CA VAL A 74 -12.15 11.45 -10.17
C VAL A 74 -10.72 11.82 -10.57
N PRO A 75 -9.70 11.06 -10.11
CA PRO A 75 -8.29 11.37 -10.40
C PRO A 75 -7.81 10.84 -11.76
N PHE A 76 -8.73 10.36 -12.61
CA PHE A 76 -8.46 9.83 -13.94
C PHE A 76 -9.30 10.56 -14.98
N LYS A 77 -8.81 10.68 -16.21
CA LYS A 77 -9.58 11.25 -17.31
C LYS A 77 -10.65 10.22 -17.73
N PRO A 78 -11.95 10.54 -17.66
CA PRO A 78 -13.01 9.64 -18.11
C PRO A 78 -12.90 9.43 -19.62
N THR A 79 -12.98 8.18 -20.07
CA THR A 79 -12.91 7.82 -21.50
C THR A 79 -14.30 7.71 -22.14
N GLY A 80 -15.37 7.64 -21.34
CA GLY A 80 -16.75 7.44 -21.81
C GLY A 80 -17.12 5.98 -22.09
N GLU A 81 -16.15 5.08 -22.19
CA GLU A 81 -16.38 3.64 -22.44
C GLU A 81 -16.94 2.89 -21.23
N LYS A 82 -16.61 3.34 -20.02
CA LYS A 82 -16.97 2.68 -18.76
C LYS A 82 -17.72 3.64 -17.85
N PRO A 83 -18.76 3.16 -17.13
CA PRO A 83 -19.51 3.98 -16.19
C PRO A 83 -18.59 4.44 -15.05
N VAL A 84 -18.72 5.71 -14.67
CA VAL A 84 -18.00 6.28 -13.54
C VAL A 84 -18.93 6.37 -12.35
N TYR A 85 -18.46 5.92 -11.19
CA TYR A 85 -19.24 5.90 -9.96
C TYR A 85 -18.63 6.82 -8.91
N CYS A 86 -19.48 7.46 -8.10
CA CYS A 86 -19.01 8.15 -6.89
C CYS A 86 -18.46 7.13 -5.87
N ARG A 87 -17.76 7.64 -4.85
CA ARG A 87 -17.11 6.79 -3.83
C ARG A 87 -18.09 5.80 -3.17
N ASP A 88 -19.31 6.24 -2.89
CA ASP A 88 -20.32 5.43 -2.21
C ASP A 88 -20.87 4.34 -3.13
N CYS A 89 -21.24 4.69 -4.36
CA CYS A 89 -21.75 3.74 -5.35
C CYS A 89 -20.67 2.74 -5.79
N PHE A 90 -19.41 3.18 -5.91
CA PHE A 90 -18.29 2.30 -6.23
C PHE A 90 -17.99 1.29 -5.11
N GLY A 91 -18.15 1.71 -3.85
CA GLY A 91 -18.04 0.81 -2.70
C GLY A 91 -19.06 -0.33 -2.78
N LYS A 92 -20.32 0.01 -3.09
CA LYS A 92 -21.41 -0.96 -3.30
C LYS A 92 -21.14 -1.89 -4.49
N TYR A 93 -20.74 -1.34 -5.63
CA TYR A 93 -20.40 -2.10 -6.83
C TYR A 93 -19.26 -3.10 -6.57
N LYS A 94 -18.22 -2.69 -5.84
CA LYS A 94 -17.11 -3.58 -5.46
C LYS A 94 -17.51 -4.69 -4.50
N SER A 95 -18.39 -4.42 -3.55
CA SER A 95 -18.90 -5.46 -2.64
C SER A 95 -19.76 -6.50 -3.35
N ASP A 96 -20.44 -6.10 -4.43
CA ASP A 96 -21.29 -6.97 -5.25
C ASP A 96 -20.44 -7.90 -6.14
N GLN A 97 -19.45 -7.35 -6.87
CA GLN A 97 -18.50 -8.14 -7.69
C GLN A 97 -17.57 -9.07 -6.89
N GLY A 98 -17.48 -8.88 -5.57
CA GLY A 98 -16.75 -9.79 -4.68
C GLY A 98 -17.46 -11.13 -4.46
N GLN A 99 -18.78 -11.20 -4.64
CA GLN A 99 -19.58 -12.38 -4.35
C GLN A 99 -19.71 -13.34 -5.55
N GLU A 100 -19.50 -12.87 -6.78
CA GLU A 100 -19.54 -13.72 -7.98
C GLU A 100 -18.24 -14.51 -8.22
N ARG A 101 -17.13 -14.18 -7.53
CA ARG A 101 -15.85 -14.90 -7.67
C ARG A 101 -15.64 -16.03 -6.66
N HIS A 102 -16.65 -16.33 -5.84
CA HIS A 102 -16.61 -17.37 -4.81
C HIS A 102 -17.85 -18.27 -4.86
N ARG A 103 -18.31 -18.56 -6.08
CA ARG A 103 -19.22 -19.66 -6.38
C ARG A 103 -18.72 -20.35 -7.64
N ASP A 104 -17.64 -21.10 -7.49
CA ASP A 104 -17.34 -22.35 -8.20
C ASP A 104 -16.36 -23.16 -7.34
#